data_AF-A0A3D0K132-F1
#
_entry.id   AF-A0A3D0K132-F1
#
_cell.length_a   1.000
_cell.length_b   1.000
_cell.length_c   1.000
_cell.angle_alpha   90.00
_cell.angle_beta   90.00
_cell.angle_gamma   90.00
#
_symmetry.space_group_name_H-M   'P 1'
#
loop_
_entity.id
_entity.type
_entity.pdbx_description
1 polymer ?
#
loop_
_entity_poly.entity_id
_entity_poly.type
_entity_poly.pdbx_seq_one_letter_code
_entity_poly.pdbx_strand_id
1 'polypeptide(L)'
;MLRTFLLLCLGCAMCGLAPLASADDRGPQFEEDDDAGSLPATSKKVKGNGPVLLIVGSLEGSNRGQGDYQDMYEILISEPGELRLKVEQVSKGLNAQLFLFGANGRGLLANDDSLQDNVPSINPLILNVSTDGTDVSIQEPGSYFLAISGTPSRPRSPEGDIFLFNPQTPFEVSGPDGQGGGLPITDWGPPVGGTGDYVISLSGVSFLPPSPGACCLPNGTCVEVLEEVCLDSNGTFAGDDVSCDGFNCSTGACCFLKEYCFWECLELSEADCVAEYAATWYGPGTRCADINCPDPCYGACCVDGGCVLTIEALCIAEEGTFHPYAMCNDIECQSGGDDCTGDVNGDGAVNVVDLLALIQNWGTCP
;
A
#
# COMPACT_ATOMS: atom_id res chain seq x y z
N MET A 1 -52.76 -24.30 44.44
CA MET A 1 -52.93 -24.42 42.98
C MET A 1 -51.64 -23.85 42.37
N LEU A 2 -50.58 -24.63 42.20
CA LEU A 2 -50.31 -25.58 41.12
C LEU A 2 -50.35 -24.91 39.73
N ARG A 3 -49.21 -24.46 39.20
CA ARG A 3 -48.44 -25.19 38.16
C ARG A 3 -47.37 -24.28 37.52
N THR A 4 -46.13 -24.69 37.75
CA THR A 4 -44.95 -24.46 36.92
C THR A 4 -45.23 -24.88 35.47
N PHE A 5 -44.90 -24.03 34.50
CA PHE A 5 -44.71 -24.44 33.10
C PHE A 5 -43.30 -24.10 32.67
N LEU A 6 -42.52 -25.18 32.54
CA LEU A 6 -41.22 -25.24 31.91
C LEU A 6 -41.47 -25.26 30.39
N LEU A 7 -40.98 -24.26 29.65
CA LEU A 7 -40.83 -24.37 28.19
C LEU A 7 -39.33 -24.39 27.86
N LEU A 8 -38.89 -25.54 27.37
CA LEU A 8 -37.64 -25.70 26.63
C LEU A 8 -37.69 -24.83 25.36
N CYS A 9 -36.75 -23.90 25.22
CA CYS A 9 -36.35 -23.41 23.91
C CYS A 9 -35.01 -24.08 23.55
N LEU A 10 -35.08 -25.10 22.68
CA LEU A 10 -33.95 -25.47 21.83
C LEU A 10 -33.76 -24.33 20.83
N GLY A 11 -32.74 -23.49 21.06
CA GLY A 11 -32.31 -22.44 20.15
C GLY A 11 -30.84 -22.66 19.81
N CYS A 12 -30.59 -23.03 18.56
CA CYS A 12 -29.32 -23.33 17.93
C CYS A 12 -28.25 -22.29 18.30
N ALA A 13 -27.16 -22.73 18.97
CA ALA A 13 -25.96 -21.93 19.12
C ALA A 13 -25.27 -21.84 17.76
N MET A 14 -25.66 -20.85 16.94
CA MET A 14 -24.77 -20.34 15.91
C MET A 14 -23.63 -19.62 16.64
N CYS A 15 -22.58 -20.38 16.89
CA CYS A 15 -21.26 -19.87 17.20
C CYS A 15 -20.87 -19.00 16.01
N GLY A 16 -21.08 -17.68 16.12
CA GLY A 16 -20.48 -16.72 15.22
C GLY A 16 -18.97 -16.88 15.37
N LEU A 17 -18.35 -17.51 14.38
CA LEU A 17 -16.92 -17.41 14.13
C LEU A 17 -16.66 -15.94 13.83
N ALA A 18 -16.40 -15.16 14.88
CA ALA A 18 -15.61 -13.96 14.71
C ALA A 18 -14.29 -14.41 14.08
N PRO A 19 -13.81 -13.78 13.01
CA PRO A 19 -12.46 -14.03 12.56
C PRO A 19 -11.54 -13.70 13.74
N LEU A 20 -10.85 -14.72 14.24
CA LEU A 20 -9.67 -14.51 15.07
C LEU A 20 -8.69 -13.77 14.16
N ALA A 21 -8.62 -12.45 14.29
CA ALA A 21 -7.43 -11.73 13.92
C ALA A 21 -6.30 -12.41 14.68
N SER A 22 -5.45 -13.13 13.96
CA SER A 22 -4.19 -13.62 14.48
C SER A 22 -3.33 -12.39 14.69
N ALA A 23 -3.51 -11.69 15.81
CA ALA A 23 -2.49 -10.81 16.33
C ALA A 23 -1.31 -11.72 16.65
N ASP A 24 -0.33 -11.74 15.77
CA ASP A 24 0.98 -12.31 16.05
C ASP A 24 1.51 -11.60 17.31
N ASP A 25 1.65 -12.35 18.40
CA ASP A 25 1.89 -11.88 19.77
C ASP A 25 3.35 -11.45 19.97
N ARG A 26 3.89 -10.68 19.02
CA ARG A 26 5.28 -10.19 19.02
C ARG A 26 5.44 -8.72 19.42
N GLY A 27 4.40 -8.14 20.04
CA GLY A 27 4.39 -6.77 20.56
C GLY A 27 4.05 -5.71 19.50
N PRO A 28 4.25 -4.41 19.78
CA PRO A 28 3.96 -3.34 18.82
C PRO A 28 4.77 -3.51 17.53
N GLN A 29 4.09 -3.69 16.40
CA GLN A 29 4.69 -3.90 15.09
C GLN A 29 4.15 -2.91 14.07
N PHE A 30 5.00 -2.55 13.11
CA PHE A 30 4.63 -1.87 11.89
C PHE A 30 4.59 -2.91 10.76
N GLU A 31 3.46 -3.01 10.08
CA GLU A 31 3.30 -3.84 8.88
C GLU A 31 3.26 -2.92 7.66
N GLU A 32 4.14 -3.19 6.71
CA GLU A 32 4.14 -2.54 5.40
C GLU A 32 2.84 -2.87 4.64
N ASP A 33 2.16 -1.85 4.13
CA ASP A 33 0.89 -1.94 3.36
C ASP A 33 1.05 -1.64 1.86
N ASP A 34 2.12 -0.94 1.48
CA ASP A 34 2.60 -0.67 0.12
C ASP A 34 4.13 -0.51 0.11
N ASP A 35 4.74 -0.36 -1.07
CA ASP A 35 6.19 -0.16 -1.25
C ASP A 35 6.71 0.96 -0.35
N ALA A 36 7.67 0.62 0.51
CA ALA A 36 8.19 1.57 1.48
C ALA A 36 9.10 2.66 0.88
N GLY A 37 9.34 2.63 -0.43
CA GLY A 37 10.21 3.54 -1.17
C GLY A 37 11.68 3.32 -0.86
N SER A 38 12.56 3.90 -1.67
CA SER A 38 14.02 3.65 -1.57
C SER A 38 14.85 4.89 -1.21
N LEU A 39 14.25 6.09 -1.17
CA LEU A 39 14.94 7.34 -0.87
C LEU A 39 14.28 8.09 0.30
N PRO A 40 14.99 8.99 0.99
CA PRO A 40 14.43 9.77 2.10
C PRO A 40 13.14 10.53 1.75
N ALA A 41 13.00 10.95 0.49
CA ALA A 41 11.81 11.67 0.01
C ALA A 41 10.61 10.76 -0.25
N THR A 42 10.83 9.46 -0.43
CA THR A 42 9.79 8.46 -0.74
C THR A 42 9.63 7.44 0.38
N SER A 43 10.39 7.56 1.47
CA SER A 43 10.42 6.58 2.56
C SER A 43 9.08 6.49 3.27
N LYS A 44 8.73 5.27 3.70
CA LYS A 44 7.57 5.04 4.55
C LYS A 44 7.77 5.58 5.94
N LYS A 45 6.86 6.43 6.41
CA LYS A 45 6.88 6.94 7.78
C LYS A 45 6.30 5.89 8.73
N VAL A 46 7.10 5.44 9.70
CA VAL A 46 6.66 4.48 10.73
C VAL A 46 5.89 5.23 11.82
N LYS A 47 4.62 5.56 11.54
CA LYS A 47 3.75 6.37 12.40
C LYS A 47 2.98 5.53 13.42
N GLY A 48 2.70 6.11 14.57
CA GLY A 48 2.01 5.44 15.68
C GLY A 48 2.36 6.05 17.03
N ASN A 49 2.12 5.32 18.11
CA ASN A 49 2.39 5.79 19.48
C ASN A 49 3.24 4.77 20.25
N GLY A 50 4.28 5.26 20.93
CA GLY A 50 5.13 4.44 21.79
C GLY A 50 6.23 3.68 21.03
N PRO A 51 6.85 2.67 21.67
CA PRO A 51 7.94 1.90 21.08
C PRO A 51 7.45 1.08 19.87
N VAL A 52 8.30 0.92 18.87
CA VAL A 52 8.11 -0.03 17.76
C VAL A 52 9.12 -1.16 17.94
N LEU A 53 8.65 -2.41 17.99
CA LEU A 53 9.50 -3.58 18.23
C LEU A 53 9.83 -4.33 16.95
N LEU A 54 8.94 -4.30 15.97
CA LEU A 54 9.09 -4.97 14.69
C LEU A 54 8.69 -4.05 13.53
N ILE A 55 9.43 -4.14 12.43
CA ILE A 55 8.95 -3.77 11.09
C ILE A 55 8.85 -5.07 10.28
N VAL A 56 7.70 -5.30 9.66
CA VAL A 56 7.42 -6.46 8.80
C VAL A 56 7.18 -5.95 7.39
N GLY A 57 7.92 -6.48 6.42
CA GLY A 57 7.84 -6.05 5.03
C GLY A 57 8.36 -7.10 4.04
N SER A 58 8.41 -6.74 2.75
CA SER A 58 8.85 -7.66 1.71
C SER A 58 9.52 -6.95 0.53
N LEU A 59 10.70 -7.44 0.11
CA LEU A 59 11.35 -6.98 -1.12
C LEU A 59 10.82 -7.78 -2.32
N GLU A 60 10.07 -7.17 -3.23
CA GLU A 60 9.41 -7.88 -4.33
C GLU A 60 10.19 -7.90 -5.65
N GLY A 61 11.22 -7.06 -5.75
CA GLY A 61 12.05 -6.93 -6.96
C GLY A 61 11.25 -6.35 -8.12
N SER A 62 11.45 -6.84 -9.35
CA SER A 62 10.90 -6.19 -10.55
C SER A 62 9.40 -6.43 -10.80
N ASN A 63 8.66 -7.06 -9.90
CA ASN A 63 7.28 -7.52 -10.15
C ASN A 63 6.19 -6.46 -9.90
N ARG A 64 6.49 -5.35 -9.21
CA ARG A 64 5.50 -4.27 -8.93
C ARG A 64 5.80 -2.87 -9.50
N GLY A 65 6.88 -2.66 -10.24
CA GLY A 65 7.22 -1.31 -10.72
C GLY A 65 8.72 -1.11 -10.83
N GLN A 66 9.22 0.10 -10.57
CA GLN A 66 10.66 0.31 -10.35
C GLN A 66 11.09 -0.63 -9.22
N GLY A 67 11.77 -1.73 -9.55
CA GLY A 67 11.92 -2.83 -8.59
C GLY A 67 12.61 -2.39 -7.31
N ASP A 68 11.96 -2.65 -6.17
CA ASP A 68 12.41 -2.27 -4.84
C ASP A 68 13.19 -3.45 -4.24
N TYR A 69 14.42 -3.64 -4.73
CA TYR A 69 15.37 -4.42 -3.94
C TYR A 69 15.73 -3.71 -2.62
N GLN A 70 15.08 -2.58 -2.31
CA GLN A 70 15.37 -1.68 -1.21
C GLN A 70 14.07 -1.06 -0.68
N ASP A 71 13.93 -1.06 0.63
CA ASP A 71 12.90 -0.34 1.35
C ASP A 71 13.55 0.66 2.31
N MET A 72 12.89 1.79 2.55
CA MET A 72 13.36 2.83 3.43
C MET A 72 12.24 3.32 4.33
N TYR A 73 12.51 3.30 5.63
CA TYR A 73 11.61 3.69 6.68
C TYR A 73 12.13 4.93 7.40
N GLU A 74 11.27 5.94 7.59
CA GLU A 74 11.54 7.02 8.54
C GLU A 74 11.11 6.55 9.94
N ILE A 75 12.06 6.51 10.88
CA ILE A 75 11.88 6.03 12.26
C ILE A 75 12.34 7.07 13.28
N LEU A 76 11.76 7.03 14.49
CA LEU A 76 12.24 7.81 15.63
C LEU A 76 13.17 6.96 16.48
N ILE A 77 14.47 7.25 16.49
CA ILE A 77 15.38 6.70 17.51
C ILE A 77 15.14 7.50 18.78
N SER A 78 14.49 6.89 19.77
CA SER A 78 14.11 7.53 21.04
C SER A 78 15.15 7.29 22.13
N GLU A 79 15.87 6.16 22.09
CA GLU A 79 16.88 5.78 23.07
C GLU A 79 18.16 5.28 22.37
N PRO A 80 19.03 6.20 21.90
CA PRO A 80 20.24 5.84 21.15
C PRO A 80 21.18 4.86 21.87
N GLY A 81 21.20 4.87 23.21
CA GLY A 81 22.01 3.95 24.02
C GLY A 81 21.55 2.49 23.95
N GLU A 82 20.29 2.24 23.60
CA GLU A 82 19.71 0.91 23.47
C GLU A 82 19.54 0.47 22.00
N LEU A 83 19.97 1.31 21.05
CA LEU A 83 19.75 1.09 19.62
C LEU A 83 20.26 -0.28 19.16
N ARG A 84 19.32 -1.10 18.69
CA ARG A 84 19.60 -2.38 18.03
C ARG A 84 18.60 -2.55 16.88
N LEU A 85 19.11 -2.71 15.66
CA LEU A 85 18.31 -2.93 14.46
C LEU A 85 18.79 -4.23 13.84
N LYS A 86 17.95 -5.27 13.81
CA LYS A 86 18.38 -6.60 13.41
C LYS A 86 17.37 -7.24 12.48
N VAL A 87 17.83 -7.79 11.37
CA VAL A 87 16.97 -8.63 10.54
C VAL A 87 16.83 -10.00 11.20
N GLU A 88 15.59 -10.40 11.46
CA GLU A 88 15.22 -11.76 11.83
C GLU A 88 14.91 -12.55 10.56
N GLN A 89 15.35 -13.81 10.50
CA GLN A 89 15.09 -14.63 9.32
C GLN A 89 13.63 -15.04 9.26
N VAL A 90 12.93 -14.63 8.21
CA VAL A 90 11.50 -14.97 8.00
C VAL A 90 11.30 -15.71 6.68
N SER A 91 11.96 -15.27 5.60
CA SER A 91 12.02 -15.99 4.33
C SER A 91 13.34 -16.79 4.20
N LYS A 92 13.28 -17.99 3.62
CA LYS A 92 14.50 -18.79 3.39
C LYS A 92 15.32 -18.14 2.28
N GLY A 93 16.47 -17.55 2.63
CA GLY A 93 17.52 -17.22 1.66
C GLY A 93 17.61 -15.75 1.23
N LEU A 94 16.85 -14.84 1.83
CA LEU A 94 17.16 -13.41 1.71
C LEU A 94 18.49 -13.13 2.42
N ASN A 95 19.48 -12.66 1.66
CA ASN A 95 20.69 -12.06 2.19
C ASN A 95 20.48 -10.54 2.21
N ALA A 96 20.04 -10.02 3.36
CA ALA A 96 19.66 -8.62 3.55
C ALA A 96 20.86 -7.78 4.00
N GLN A 97 20.80 -6.49 3.76
CA GLN A 97 21.74 -5.49 4.25
C GLN A 97 20.95 -4.38 4.94
N LEU A 98 21.46 -3.82 6.03
CA LEU A 98 20.85 -2.66 6.70
C LEU A 98 21.71 -1.42 6.56
N PHE A 99 21.04 -0.26 6.44
CA PHE A 99 21.68 1.05 6.35
C PHE A 99 20.89 2.06 7.18
N LEU A 100 21.59 2.93 7.89
CA LEU A 100 21.03 4.00 8.69
C LEU A 100 21.54 5.33 8.18
N PHE A 101 20.63 6.27 7.93
CA PHE A 101 20.92 7.62 7.47
C PHE A 101 20.36 8.66 8.44
N GLY A 102 21.02 9.80 8.53
CA GLY A 102 20.50 10.95 9.25
C GLY A 102 19.37 11.66 8.48
N ALA A 103 18.66 12.58 9.14
CA ALA A 103 17.58 13.37 8.54
C ALA A 103 17.96 14.16 7.26
N ASN A 104 19.26 14.37 7.00
CA ASN A 104 19.77 15.00 5.78
C ASN A 104 20.11 14.01 4.65
N GLY A 105 19.78 12.72 4.82
CA GLY A 105 20.07 11.64 3.86
C GLY A 105 21.52 11.17 3.84
N ARG A 106 22.41 11.66 4.72
CA ARG A 106 23.80 11.17 4.80
C ARG A 106 23.86 9.84 5.54
N GLY A 107 24.69 8.93 5.03
CA GLY A 107 24.95 7.64 5.68
C GLY A 107 25.57 7.80 7.06
N LEU A 108 25.19 6.93 7.99
CA LEU A 108 25.70 6.88 9.36
C LEU A 108 26.28 5.52 9.67
N LEU A 109 25.45 4.48 9.65
CA LEU A 109 25.86 3.12 10.00
C LEU A 109 25.28 2.14 8.98
N ALA A 110 26.01 1.07 8.67
CA ALA A 110 25.53 0.02 7.81
C ALA A 110 26.06 -1.33 8.27
N ASN A 111 25.36 -2.41 7.93
CA ASN A 111 25.82 -3.75 8.21
C ASN A 111 25.28 -4.72 7.14
N ASP A 112 26.14 -5.63 6.69
CA ASP A 112 25.85 -6.65 5.68
C ASP A 112 25.53 -7.98 6.37
N ASP A 113 26.52 -8.55 7.05
CA ASP A 113 26.39 -9.75 7.87
C ASP A 113 26.68 -9.40 9.34
N SER A 114 26.36 -10.29 10.27
CA SER A 114 26.68 -10.09 11.69
C SER A 114 27.30 -11.30 12.36
N LEU A 115 27.84 -11.11 13.57
CA LEU A 115 28.18 -12.19 14.49
C LEU A 115 27.06 -12.36 15.51
N GLN A 116 26.32 -13.46 15.43
CA GLN A 116 25.37 -13.87 16.46
C GLN A 116 26.05 -14.86 17.41
N ASP A 117 26.30 -14.46 18.65
CA ASP A 117 27.02 -15.28 19.65
C ASP A 117 28.40 -15.77 19.16
N ASN A 118 29.15 -14.91 18.45
CA ASN A 118 30.40 -15.21 17.76
C ASN A 118 30.29 -16.23 16.61
N VAL A 119 29.08 -16.52 16.14
CA VAL A 119 28.83 -17.34 14.96
C VAL A 119 28.45 -16.42 13.79
N PRO A 120 29.09 -16.55 12.63
CA PRO A 120 28.69 -15.85 11.41
C PRO A 120 27.21 -16.06 11.09
N SER A 121 26.51 -14.96 10.84
CA SER A 121 25.11 -14.92 10.44
C SER A 121 24.97 -14.02 9.22
N ILE A 122 24.18 -14.46 8.23
CA ILE A 122 23.86 -13.65 7.04
C ILE A 122 22.85 -12.51 7.33
N ASN A 123 22.45 -12.39 8.59
CA ASN A 123 21.47 -11.39 8.99
C ASN A 123 22.21 -10.18 9.54
N PRO A 124 21.93 -8.98 9.04
CA PRO A 124 22.56 -7.77 9.54
C PRO A 124 22.06 -7.38 10.94
N LEU A 125 22.95 -6.75 11.71
CA LEU A 125 22.73 -6.13 13.00
C LEU A 125 23.46 -4.78 13.04
N ILE A 126 22.71 -3.69 13.14
CA ILE A 126 23.24 -2.36 13.45
C ILE A 126 23.10 -2.10 14.95
N LEU A 127 24.20 -1.68 15.57
CA LEU A 127 24.26 -1.13 16.93
C LEU A 127 24.39 0.40 16.85
N ASN A 128 24.62 1.07 17.99
CA ASN A 128 24.77 2.53 18.02
C ASN A 128 26.16 3.07 17.63
N VAL A 129 27.13 2.22 17.29
CA VAL A 129 28.50 2.62 16.98
C VAL A 129 29.11 1.75 15.88
N SER A 130 29.92 2.36 15.02
CA SER A 130 30.73 1.68 14.01
C SER A 130 31.83 0.81 14.65
N THR A 131 32.18 -0.30 14.00
CA THR A 131 33.23 -1.23 14.45
C THR A 131 34.40 -1.36 13.48
N ASP A 132 34.39 -0.59 12.39
CA ASP A 132 35.39 -0.59 11.31
C ASP A 132 36.49 0.47 11.48
N GLY A 133 36.39 1.32 12.50
CA GLY A 133 37.32 2.42 12.78
C GLY A 133 36.95 3.76 12.14
N THR A 134 35.74 3.89 11.58
CA THR A 134 35.20 5.18 11.09
C THR A 134 34.78 6.15 12.19
N ASP A 135 34.69 5.68 13.43
CA ASP A 135 34.33 6.45 14.63
C ASP A 135 32.94 7.13 14.55
N VAL A 136 31.98 6.51 13.85
CA VAL A 136 30.59 6.98 13.80
C VAL A 136 29.77 6.41 14.96
N SER A 137 28.96 7.26 15.62
CA SER A 137 28.02 6.82 16.65
C SER A 137 26.74 7.63 16.66
N ILE A 138 25.64 6.98 17.05
CA ILE A 138 24.33 7.62 17.24
C ILE A 138 24.20 7.96 18.73
N GLN A 139 24.15 9.25 19.04
CA GLN A 139 24.15 9.74 20.42
C GLN A 139 22.88 10.52 20.79
N GLU A 140 22.20 11.08 19.80
CA GLU A 140 21.06 11.96 20.01
C GLU A 140 19.76 11.28 19.53
N PRO A 141 18.66 11.42 20.28
CA PRO A 141 17.35 11.04 19.77
C PRO A 141 16.96 11.90 18.57
N GLY A 142 16.19 11.34 17.65
CA GLY A 142 15.72 12.08 16.47
C GLY A 142 15.13 11.21 15.37
N SER A 143 14.72 11.84 14.27
CA SER A 143 14.31 11.15 13.05
C SER A 143 15.52 10.68 12.26
N TYR A 144 15.46 9.42 11.82
CA TYR A 144 16.47 8.75 11.00
C TYR A 144 15.78 7.94 9.91
N PHE A 145 16.50 7.65 8.84
CA PHE A 145 16.04 6.72 7.80
C PHE A 145 16.75 5.38 7.96
N LEU A 146 15.97 4.33 8.23
CA LEU A 146 16.42 2.95 8.22
C LEU A 146 16.08 2.34 6.87
N ALA A 147 17.08 1.93 6.12
CA ALA A 147 16.87 1.20 4.88
C ALA A 147 17.32 -0.25 5.01
N ILE A 148 16.61 -1.12 4.30
CA ILE A 148 16.97 -2.51 4.08
C ILE A 148 17.11 -2.73 2.58
N SER A 149 18.07 -3.55 2.16
CA SER A 149 18.13 -4.01 0.78
C SER A 149 18.51 -5.49 0.70
N GLY A 150 18.28 -6.10 -0.44
CA GLY A 150 18.86 -7.40 -0.77
C GLY A 150 20.24 -7.24 -1.42
N THR A 151 21.23 -7.99 -0.94
CA THR A 151 22.56 -8.06 -1.57
C THR A 151 22.44 -8.39 -3.07
N PRO A 152 23.17 -7.70 -3.97
CA PRO A 152 24.27 -6.77 -3.71
C PRO A 152 23.89 -5.27 -3.73
N SER A 153 22.61 -4.90 -3.66
CA SER A 153 22.18 -3.50 -3.86
C SER A 153 22.57 -2.58 -2.69
N ARG A 154 23.41 -1.58 -2.94
CA ARG A 154 23.98 -0.67 -1.93
C ARG A 154 23.64 0.78 -2.22
N PRO A 155 23.56 1.63 -1.18
CA PRO A 155 23.25 3.05 -1.34
C PRO A 155 24.44 3.81 -1.93
N ARG A 156 24.14 4.72 -2.85
CA ARG A 156 25.11 5.54 -3.57
C ARG A 156 24.74 7.02 -3.48
N SER A 157 25.77 7.83 -3.48
CA SER A 157 25.68 9.26 -3.77
C SER A 157 26.29 9.55 -5.15
N PRO A 158 26.28 10.80 -5.65
CA PRO A 158 26.89 11.14 -6.92
C PRO A 158 28.41 10.86 -7.00
N GLU A 159 29.08 10.69 -5.86
CA GLU A 159 30.51 10.38 -5.78
C GLU A 159 30.81 8.87 -5.68
N GLY A 160 29.79 8.02 -5.56
CA GLY A 160 29.93 6.55 -5.54
C GLY A 160 29.23 5.90 -4.36
N ASP A 161 29.68 4.70 -3.99
CA ASP A 161 29.11 3.93 -2.88
C ASP A 161 29.33 4.69 -1.55
N ILE A 162 28.31 4.70 -0.69
CA ILE A 162 28.37 5.39 0.61
C ILE A 162 29.11 4.54 1.64
N PHE A 163 28.91 3.22 1.62
CA PHE A 163 29.49 2.27 2.57
C PHE A 163 30.31 1.22 1.83
N LEU A 164 31.44 0.84 2.41
CA LEU A 164 32.25 -0.30 2.01
C LEU A 164 32.20 -1.36 3.11
N PHE A 165 32.07 -2.62 2.69
CA PHE A 165 32.13 -3.75 3.62
C PHE A 165 33.37 -4.55 3.35
N ASN A 166 34.08 -4.92 4.40
CA ASN A 166 35.25 -5.76 4.35
C ASN A 166 34.87 -7.18 3.88
N PRO A 167 35.34 -7.62 2.70
CA PRO A 167 34.94 -8.91 2.15
C PRO A 167 35.52 -10.11 2.91
N GLN A 168 36.49 -9.91 3.80
CA GLN A 168 37.04 -10.96 4.66
C GLN A 168 36.35 -11.03 6.02
N THR A 169 35.78 -9.91 6.50
CA THR A 169 35.07 -9.82 7.77
C THR A 169 33.80 -8.98 7.61
N PRO A 170 32.77 -9.47 6.90
CA PRO A 170 31.55 -8.71 6.59
C PRO A 170 30.65 -8.48 7.82
N PHE A 171 31.17 -8.72 9.02
CA PHE A 171 30.45 -8.64 10.30
C PHE A 171 30.57 -7.27 10.98
N GLU A 172 31.21 -6.32 10.32
CA GLU A 172 31.42 -4.98 10.87
C GLU A 172 30.17 -4.12 10.74
N VAL A 173 29.91 -3.31 11.76
CA VAL A 173 29.06 -2.12 11.58
C VAL A 173 29.94 -1.05 10.94
N SER A 174 29.72 -0.81 9.65
CA SER A 174 30.47 0.14 8.84
C SER A 174 29.94 1.56 9.02
N GLY A 175 30.83 2.56 9.06
CA GLY A 175 30.46 3.96 8.83
C GLY A 175 30.48 4.33 7.34
N PRO A 176 30.17 5.56 6.93
CA PRO A 176 30.13 5.96 5.51
C PRO A 176 31.54 6.17 4.95
N ASP A 177 32.31 5.10 4.82
CA ASP A 177 33.72 5.06 4.42
C ASP A 177 33.96 4.92 2.91
N GLY A 178 32.88 4.78 2.14
CA GLY A 178 32.92 4.78 0.69
C GLY A 178 33.21 6.18 0.12
N GLN A 179 33.56 6.22 -1.17
CA GLN A 179 33.84 7.48 -1.87
C GLN A 179 32.63 8.44 -1.82
N GLY A 180 31.41 7.89 -1.79
CA GLY A 180 30.18 8.65 -1.69
C GLY A 180 29.79 9.07 -0.27
N GLY A 181 30.51 8.63 0.77
CA GLY A 181 30.11 8.74 2.16
C GLY A 181 29.94 10.17 2.70
N GLY A 182 30.57 11.16 2.07
CA GLY A 182 30.45 12.57 2.43
C GLY A 182 29.14 13.26 1.98
N LEU A 183 28.34 12.58 1.17
CA LEU A 183 27.15 13.14 0.52
C LEU A 183 25.87 12.36 0.86
N PRO A 184 24.68 12.98 0.73
CA PRO A 184 23.42 12.26 0.87
C PRO A 184 23.23 11.16 -0.17
N ILE A 185 22.47 10.13 0.17
CA ILE A 185 21.99 9.13 -0.77
C ILE A 185 21.18 9.79 -1.89
N THR A 186 21.44 9.35 -3.12
CA THR A 186 20.69 9.77 -4.31
C THR A 186 20.23 8.61 -5.17
N ASP A 187 20.83 7.43 -5.01
CA ASP A 187 20.55 6.26 -5.84
C ASP A 187 21.02 4.96 -5.14
N TRP A 188 20.70 3.82 -5.74
CA TRP A 188 21.16 2.49 -5.32
C TRP A 188 21.94 1.80 -6.44
N GLY A 189 22.82 0.87 -6.09
CA GLY A 189 23.61 0.15 -7.09
C GLY A 189 24.23 -1.14 -6.59
N PRO A 190 24.36 -2.17 -7.44
CA PRO A 190 23.79 -2.28 -8.79
C PRO A 190 22.25 -2.44 -8.76
N PRO A 191 21.55 -2.34 -9.92
CA PRO A 191 20.08 -2.43 -10.01
C PRO A 191 19.59 -3.89 -9.95
N VAL A 192 20.15 -4.67 -9.02
CA VAL A 192 19.81 -6.06 -8.73
C VAL A 192 19.98 -6.29 -7.23
N GLY A 193 19.21 -7.20 -6.66
CA GLY A 193 19.30 -7.56 -5.26
C GLY A 193 18.55 -8.84 -4.93
N GLY A 194 18.75 -9.33 -3.71
CA GLY A 194 17.90 -10.37 -3.11
C GLY A 194 16.48 -9.85 -2.90
N THR A 195 15.52 -10.78 -2.88
CA THR A 195 14.09 -10.50 -2.68
C THR A 195 13.55 -11.45 -1.61
N GLY A 196 12.45 -11.07 -0.97
CA GLY A 196 11.73 -11.90 -0.01
C GLY A 196 11.28 -11.13 1.23
N ASP A 197 10.46 -11.81 2.03
CA ASP A 197 9.92 -11.25 3.27
C ASP A 197 11.03 -11.10 4.32
N TYR A 198 10.93 -10.02 5.09
CA TYR A 198 11.83 -9.72 6.19
C TYR A 198 11.05 -9.25 7.42
N VAL A 199 11.69 -9.42 8.57
CA VAL A 199 11.27 -8.78 9.82
C VAL A 199 12.48 -8.11 10.43
N ILE A 200 12.40 -6.82 10.73
CA ILE A 200 13.43 -6.09 11.45
C ILE A 200 13.00 -5.98 12.91
N SER A 201 13.74 -6.60 13.82
CA SER A 201 13.58 -6.38 15.25
C SER A 201 14.32 -5.11 15.68
N LEU A 202 13.65 -4.31 16.51
CA LEU A 202 14.05 -2.96 16.88
C LEU A 202 14.15 -2.81 18.41
N SER A 203 15.16 -2.09 18.86
CA SER A 203 15.31 -1.62 20.24
C SER A 203 15.80 -0.18 20.24
N GLY A 204 15.31 0.62 21.19
CA GLY A 204 15.57 2.06 21.25
C GLY A 204 14.87 2.90 20.17
N VAL A 205 13.89 2.31 19.45
CA VAL A 205 13.11 2.94 18.39
C VAL A 205 11.65 3.08 18.82
N SER A 206 11.04 4.21 18.51
CA SER A 206 9.63 4.50 18.69
C SER A 206 8.97 4.84 17.36
N PHE A 207 7.65 4.74 17.32
CA PHE A 207 6.88 5.31 16.23
C PHE A 207 7.11 6.82 16.14
N LEU A 208 7.10 7.36 14.92
CA LEU A 208 7.02 8.80 14.69
C LEU A 208 5.71 9.31 15.31
N PRO A 209 5.76 10.33 16.17
CA PRO A 209 4.55 10.94 16.70
C PRO A 209 3.75 11.57 15.55
N PRO A 210 2.42 11.69 15.69
CA PRO A 210 1.61 12.40 14.71
C PRO A 210 2.09 13.86 14.58
N SER A 211 2.18 14.34 13.34
CA SER A 211 2.55 15.71 13.02
C SER A 211 1.31 16.58 12.82
N PRO A 212 1.36 17.89 13.12
CA PRO A 212 0.32 18.80 12.69
C PRO A 212 0.17 18.80 11.17
N GLY A 213 -1.06 19.04 10.73
CA GLY A 213 -1.40 19.21 9.32
C GLY A 213 -2.56 20.19 9.15
N ALA A 214 -2.85 20.55 7.91
CA ALA A 214 -3.89 21.49 7.57
C ALA A 214 -5.26 20.93 8.00
N CYS A 215 -5.97 21.74 8.76
CA CYS A 215 -7.32 21.48 9.20
C CYS A 215 -8.24 22.57 8.66
N CYS A 216 -9.18 22.18 7.81
CA CYS A 216 -10.21 23.07 7.32
C CYS A 216 -11.39 23.12 8.29
N LEU A 217 -11.55 24.25 8.98
CA LEU A 217 -12.66 24.50 9.88
C LEU A 217 -13.94 24.82 9.09
N PRO A 218 -15.15 24.62 9.67
CA PRO A 218 -16.43 24.91 9.00
C PRO A 218 -16.62 26.35 8.52
N ASN A 219 -15.84 27.30 9.05
CA ASN A 219 -15.86 28.70 8.64
C ASN A 219 -14.92 29.02 7.45
N GLY A 220 -14.31 28.00 6.84
CA GLY A 220 -13.35 28.14 5.73
C GLY A 220 -11.93 28.55 6.16
N THR A 221 -11.66 28.61 7.47
CA THR A 221 -10.31 28.91 7.98
C THR A 221 -9.46 27.64 7.95
N CYS A 222 -8.22 27.75 7.47
CA CYS A 222 -7.21 26.72 7.62
C CYS A 222 -6.37 26.96 8.89
N VAL A 223 -6.20 25.94 9.72
CA VAL A 223 -5.26 25.94 10.85
C VAL A 223 -4.38 24.68 10.81
N GLU A 224 -3.12 24.79 11.22
CA GLU A 224 -2.25 23.61 11.35
C GLU A 224 -2.33 23.05 12.77
N VAL A 225 -2.94 21.88 12.92
CA VAL A 225 -3.18 21.20 14.21
C VAL A 225 -3.06 19.69 14.04
N LEU A 226 -3.01 18.93 15.14
CA LEU A 226 -3.09 17.46 15.07
C LEU A 226 -4.49 17.03 14.61
N GLU A 227 -4.59 15.85 14.00
CA GLU A 227 -5.87 15.28 13.54
C GLU A 227 -6.95 15.29 14.62
N GLU A 228 -6.62 14.81 15.83
CA GLU A 228 -7.55 14.79 16.97
C GLU A 228 -8.11 16.18 17.27
N VAL A 229 -7.25 17.21 17.27
CA VAL A 229 -7.66 18.60 17.52
C VAL A 229 -8.51 19.15 16.35
N CYS A 230 -8.23 18.71 15.12
CA CYS A 230 -9.02 19.08 13.95
C CYS A 230 -10.43 18.52 14.03
N LEU A 231 -10.55 17.23 14.33
CA LEU A 231 -11.83 16.52 14.46
C LEU A 231 -12.66 17.05 15.64
N ASP A 232 -12.02 17.35 16.78
CA ASP A 232 -12.66 18.00 17.93
C ASP A 232 -13.19 19.41 17.61
N SER A 233 -12.56 20.08 16.64
CA SER A 233 -12.99 21.38 16.12
C SER A 233 -14.03 21.26 15.00
N ASN A 234 -14.52 20.04 14.74
CA ASN A 234 -15.46 19.71 13.67
C ASN A 234 -14.95 20.11 12.28
N GLY A 235 -13.63 20.10 12.11
CA GLY A 235 -12.94 20.39 10.85
C GLY A 235 -12.63 19.13 10.04
N THR A 236 -12.12 19.34 8.83
CA THR A 236 -11.63 18.28 7.94
C THR A 236 -10.11 18.33 7.89
N PHE A 237 -9.46 17.25 8.34
CA PHE A 237 -8.01 17.13 8.37
C PHE A 237 -7.50 16.70 7.00
N ALA A 238 -6.52 17.41 6.45
CA ALA A 238 -5.96 17.14 5.13
C ALA A 238 -4.87 16.05 5.15
N GLY A 239 -4.45 15.62 6.34
CA GLY A 239 -3.33 14.71 6.56
C GLY A 239 -2.13 15.41 7.19
N ASP A 240 -1.26 14.61 7.81
CA ASP A 240 -0.03 15.08 8.46
C ASP A 240 0.89 15.82 7.48
N ASP A 241 1.60 16.84 7.99
CA ASP A 241 2.59 17.63 7.25
C ASP A 241 2.02 18.41 6.04
N VAL A 242 0.69 18.35 5.80
CA VAL A 242 0.04 19.24 4.82
C VAL A 242 0.00 20.65 5.41
N SER A 243 0.65 21.62 4.77
CA SER A 243 0.66 22.99 5.25
C SER A 243 -0.62 23.74 4.86
N CYS A 244 -1.04 24.70 5.69
CA CYS A 244 -2.09 25.65 5.33
C CYS A 244 -1.65 26.67 4.28
N ASP A 245 -0.36 26.85 4.05
CA ASP A 245 0.15 27.75 3.02
C ASP A 245 -0.19 27.20 1.62
N GLY A 246 -1.10 27.89 0.93
CA GLY A 246 -1.61 27.48 -0.39
C GLY A 246 -2.72 26.42 -0.34
N PHE A 247 -3.14 25.98 0.85
CA PHE A 247 -4.27 25.07 1.03
C PHE A 247 -5.59 25.84 1.05
N ASN A 248 -6.55 25.45 0.21
CA ASN A 248 -7.80 26.18 0.05
C ASN A 248 -8.96 25.49 0.77
N CYS A 249 -9.35 26.02 1.93
CA CYS A 249 -10.51 25.54 2.70
C CYS A 249 -11.85 26.15 2.26
N SER A 250 -11.87 27.01 1.24
CA SER A 250 -13.11 27.64 0.75
C SER A 250 -13.83 26.80 -0.29
N THR A 251 -13.14 25.82 -0.88
CA THR A 251 -13.67 24.90 -1.90
C THR A 251 -13.35 23.46 -1.53
N GLY A 252 -14.08 22.53 -2.11
CA GLY A 252 -13.87 21.09 -1.96
C GLY A 252 -14.36 20.35 -3.20
N ALA A 253 -13.93 19.10 -3.36
CA ALA A 253 -14.37 18.24 -4.43
C ALA A 253 -15.89 18.06 -4.37
N CYS A 254 -16.55 18.41 -5.47
CA CYS A 254 -17.98 18.29 -5.67
C CYS A 254 -18.23 17.38 -6.86
N CYS A 255 -18.68 16.16 -6.59
CA CYS A 255 -19.08 15.22 -7.64
C CYS A 255 -20.54 15.43 -7.97
N PHE A 256 -20.87 15.77 -9.21
CA PHE A 256 -22.26 15.93 -9.64
C PHE A 256 -22.51 15.21 -10.96
N LEU A 257 -23.76 14.79 -11.13
CA LEU A 257 -24.23 14.16 -12.35
C LEU A 257 -24.49 15.23 -13.42
N LYS A 258 -23.67 15.26 -14.47
CA LYS A 258 -23.81 16.24 -15.57
C LYS A 258 -24.89 15.83 -16.55
N GLU A 259 -24.77 14.63 -17.13
CA GLU A 259 -25.69 14.04 -18.10
C GLU A 259 -25.48 12.52 -18.15
N TYR A 260 -26.53 11.72 -18.31
CA TYR A 260 -26.46 10.25 -18.55
C TYR A 260 -25.32 9.49 -17.82
N CYS A 261 -25.32 9.46 -16.48
CA CYS A 261 -24.33 8.73 -15.66
C CYS A 261 -22.86 9.13 -15.88
N PHE A 262 -22.62 10.30 -16.47
CA PHE A 262 -21.34 10.98 -16.44
C PHE A 262 -21.25 11.84 -15.19
N TRP A 263 -20.38 11.43 -14.26
CA TRP A 263 -20.02 12.22 -13.09
C TRP A 263 -18.87 13.16 -13.44
N GLU A 264 -19.03 14.44 -13.10
CA GLU A 264 -17.97 15.43 -13.18
C GLU A 264 -17.61 15.86 -11.77
N CYS A 265 -16.32 16.10 -11.53
CA CYS A 265 -15.86 16.70 -10.29
C CYS A 265 -15.40 18.13 -10.54
N LEU A 266 -15.92 19.08 -9.76
CA LEU A 266 -15.41 20.44 -9.70
C LEU A 266 -15.06 20.80 -8.24
N GLU A 267 -14.04 21.62 -8.04
CA GLU A 267 -13.72 22.18 -6.72
C GLU A 267 -14.62 23.39 -6.47
N LEU A 268 -15.69 23.19 -5.70
CA LEU A 268 -16.73 24.20 -5.42
C LEU A 268 -16.87 24.45 -3.93
N SER A 269 -17.45 25.60 -3.57
CA SER A 269 -17.91 25.81 -2.18
C SER A 269 -19.00 24.79 -1.83
N GLU A 270 -19.17 24.47 -0.55
CA GLU A 270 -20.26 23.56 -0.13
C GLU A 270 -21.61 24.06 -0.64
N ALA A 271 -21.86 25.38 -0.51
CA ALA A 271 -23.11 26.01 -0.93
C ALA A 271 -23.37 25.87 -2.44
N ASP A 272 -22.34 26.08 -3.27
CA ASP A 272 -22.46 25.93 -4.72
C ASP A 272 -22.60 24.46 -5.12
N CYS A 273 -21.95 23.55 -4.39
CA CYS A 273 -22.05 22.12 -4.65
C CYS A 273 -23.46 21.60 -4.37
N VAL A 274 -24.03 21.89 -3.19
CA VAL A 274 -25.35 21.38 -2.79
C VAL A 274 -26.52 22.01 -3.54
N ALA A 275 -26.29 23.10 -4.28
CA ALA A 275 -27.32 23.73 -5.11
C ALA A 275 -27.71 22.87 -6.33
N GLU A 276 -26.91 21.87 -6.69
CA GLU A 276 -27.13 20.97 -7.83
C GLU A 276 -27.85 19.66 -7.42
N TYR A 277 -28.81 19.21 -8.23
CA TYR A 277 -29.80 18.18 -7.86
C TYR A 277 -29.26 16.76 -7.64
N ALA A 278 -27.98 16.50 -7.91
CA ALA A 278 -27.34 15.20 -7.76
C ALA A 278 -25.85 15.33 -7.41
N ALA A 279 -25.51 16.37 -6.64
CA ALA A 279 -24.14 16.65 -6.23
C ALA A 279 -23.83 16.12 -4.82
N THR A 280 -22.62 15.60 -4.65
CA THR A 280 -22.05 15.16 -3.37
C THR A 280 -20.78 15.96 -3.12
N TRP A 281 -20.75 16.68 -1.99
CA TRP A 281 -19.59 17.43 -1.54
C TRP A 281 -18.74 16.59 -0.58
N TYR A 282 -17.44 16.51 -0.80
CA TYR A 282 -16.54 15.62 -0.07
C TYR A 282 -15.81 16.29 1.11
N GLY A 283 -16.08 17.57 1.36
CA GLY A 283 -15.44 18.31 2.44
C GLY A 283 -14.54 19.44 1.93
N PRO A 284 -14.23 20.43 2.78
CA PRO A 284 -13.39 21.55 2.42
C PRO A 284 -11.94 21.08 2.24
N GLY A 285 -11.23 21.64 1.26
CA GLY A 285 -9.85 21.29 0.94
C GLY A 285 -9.67 19.98 0.18
N THR A 286 -10.71 19.18 -0.01
CA THR A 286 -10.64 17.98 -0.86
C THR A 286 -10.46 18.36 -2.34
N ARG A 287 -9.66 17.59 -3.08
CA ARG A 287 -9.34 17.87 -4.49
C ARG A 287 -9.97 16.84 -5.40
N CYS A 288 -10.41 17.26 -6.57
CA CYS A 288 -11.02 16.35 -7.53
C CYS A 288 -10.05 15.30 -8.09
N ALA A 289 -8.74 15.55 -8.04
CA ALA A 289 -7.73 14.59 -8.45
C ALA A 289 -7.63 13.37 -7.51
N ASP A 290 -8.07 13.54 -6.25
CA ASP A 290 -7.93 12.53 -5.19
C ASP A 290 -9.27 11.82 -4.90
N ILE A 291 -10.36 12.28 -5.50
CA ILE A 291 -11.71 11.75 -5.31
C ILE A 291 -12.15 10.99 -6.56
N ASN A 292 -12.39 9.69 -6.40
CA ASN A 292 -13.19 8.94 -7.35
C ASN A 292 -14.66 9.25 -7.10
N CYS A 293 -15.25 10.05 -7.99
CA CYS A 293 -16.69 10.20 -8.03
C CYS A 293 -17.38 8.85 -8.26
N PRO A 294 -18.64 8.68 -7.85
CA PRO A 294 -19.35 7.42 -7.99
C PRO A 294 -19.29 6.86 -9.41
N ASP A 295 -19.18 5.55 -9.53
CA ASP A 295 -19.27 4.84 -10.80
C ASP A 295 -20.59 5.14 -11.53
N PRO A 296 -20.64 4.96 -12.86
CA PRO A 296 -21.79 5.29 -13.68
C PRO A 296 -22.98 4.50 -13.18
N CYS A 297 -24.06 5.23 -12.90
CA CYS A 297 -25.30 4.65 -12.45
C CYS A 297 -25.98 3.72 -13.47
N TYR A 298 -25.56 3.71 -14.75
CA TYR A 298 -26.10 2.87 -15.81
C TYR A 298 -24.99 2.36 -16.72
N GLY A 299 -25.17 1.17 -17.26
CA GLY A 299 -24.36 0.57 -18.32
C GLY A 299 -25.20 -0.40 -19.14
N ALA A 300 -24.66 -0.84 -20.27
CA ALA A 300 -25.28 -1.86 -21.09
C ALA A 300 -25.25 -3.19 -20.35
N CYS A 301 -26.42 -3.79 -20.16
CA CYS A 301 -26.55 -5.12 -19.60
C CYS A 301 -26.98 -6.09 -20.68
N CYS A 302 -26.14 -7.08 -20.95
CA CYS A 302 -26.45 -8.17 -21.87
C CYS A 302 -27.14 -9.30 -21.11
N VAL A 303 -28.43 -9.49 -21.38
CA VAL A 303 -29.26 -10.59 -20.84
C VAL A 303 -29.87 -11.32 -22.02
N ASP A 304 -29.62 -12.61 -22.15
CA ASP A 304 -30.17 -13.46 -23.22
C ASP A 304 -29.97 -12.92 -24.65
N GLY A 305 -28.83 -12.27 -24.91
CA GLY A 305 -28.52 -11.62 -26.20
C GLY A 305 -29.29 -10.31 -26.46
N GLY A 306 -30.18 -9.90 -25.55
CA GLY A 306 -30.77 -8.58 -25.52
C GLY A 306 -29.88 -7.61 -24.74
N CYS A 307 -29.84 -6.35 -25.18
CA CYS A 307 -29.21 -5.29 -24.40
C CYS A 307 -30.26 -4.40 -23.73
N VAL A 308 -30.10 -4.18 -22.43
CA VAL A 308 -30.90 -3.25 -21.62
C VAL A 308 -29.96 -2.29 -20.90
N LEU A 309 -30.25 -0.98 -20.95
CA LEU A 309 -29.58 0.00 -20.09
C LEU A 309 -30.15 -0.13 -18.67
N THR A 310 -29.31 -0.54 -17.73
CA THR A 310 -29.70 -0.71 -16.32
C THR A 310 -28.49 -0.52 -15.41
N ILE A 311 -28.71 -0.62 -14.10
CA ILE A 311 -27.64 -0.52 -13.10
C ILE A 311 -26.98 -1.90 -12.93
N GLU A 312 -25.73 -1.96 -12.51
CA GLU A 312 -24.99 -3.23 -12.32
C GLU A 312 -25.77 -4.22 -11.43
N ALA A 313 -26.29 -3.75 -10.30
CA ALA A 313 -27.05 -4.59 -9.37
C ALA A 313 -28.28 -5.25 -10.01
N LEU A 314 -28.99 -4.54 -10.89
CA LEU A 314 -30.14 -5.10 -11.61
C LEU A 314 -29.70 -6.01 -12.76
N CYS A 315 -28.56 -5.70 -13.40
CA CYS A 315 -28.00 -6.54 -14.45
C CYS A 315 -27.61 -7.92 -13.91
N ILE A 316 -26.88 -7.94 -12.78
CA ILE A 316 -26.45 -9.18 -12.11
C ILE A 316 -27.66 -9.95 -11.57
N ALA A 317 -28.69 -9.26 -11.08
CA ALA A 317 -29.92 -9.90 -10.61
C ALA A 317 -30.66 -10.69 -11.69
N GLU A 318 -30.52 -10.28 -12.96
CA GLU A 318 -31.05 -10.97 -14.14
C GLU A 318 -30.01 -11.88 -14.82
N GLU A 319 -28.93 -12.24 -14.10
CA GLU A 319 -27.83 -13.08 -14.61
C GLU A 319 -27.15 -12.53 -15.88
N GLY A 320 -27.24 -11.21 -16.10
CA GLY A 320 -26.67 -10.53 -17.25
C GLY A 320 -25.19 -10.15 -17.10
N THR A 321 -24.54 -9.92 -18.23
CA THR A 321 -23.19 -9.36 -18.30
C THR A 321 -23.27 -7.83 -18.34
N PHE A 322 -22.79 -7.17 -17.30
CA PHE A 322 -22.77 -5.71 -17.21
C PHE A 322 -21.53 -5.13 -17.90
N HIS A 323 -21.74 -4.15 -18.77
CA HIS A 323 -20.70 -3.37 -19.43
C HIS A 323 -20.75 -1.95 -18.89
N PRO A 324 -19.90 -1.60 -17.92
CA PRO A 324 -19.90 -0.27 -17.33
C PRO A 324 -19.56 0.77 -18.40
N TYR A 325 -20.18 1.95 -18.32
CA TYR A 325 -19.99 3.08 -19.25
C TYR A 325 -20.44 2.84 -20.70
N ALA A 326 -20.94 1.65 -21.05
CA ALA A 326 -21.32 1.33 -22.41
C ALA A 326 -22.82 1.57 -22.67
N MET A 327 -23.15 2.00 -23.89
CA MET A 327 -24.54 2.08 -24.36
C MET A 327 -24.92 0.81 -25.10
N CYS A 328 -26.22 0.47 -25.10
CA CYS A 328 -26.69 -0.70 -25.84
C CYS A 328 -26.51 -0.62 -27.36
N ASN A 329 -26.27 0.57 -27.91
CA ASN A 329 -25.94 0.74 -29.32
C ASN A 329 -24.46 0.49 -29.62
N ASP A 330 -23.61 0.41 -28.59
CA ASP A 330 -22.16 0.24 -28.70
C ASP A 330 -21.72 -1.17 -28.27
N ILE A 331 -22.64 -1.98 -27.72
CA ILE A 331 -22.40 -3.35 -27.27
C ILE A 331 -23.24 -4.32 -28.09
N GLU A 332 -22.55 -5.26 -28.74
CA GLU A 332 -23.20 -6.42 -29.34
C GLU A 332 -23.36 -7.49 -28.26
N CYS A 333 -24.57 -7.58 -27.70
CA CYS A 333 -24.91 -8.66 -26.79
C CYS A 333 -25.04 -9.95 -27.60
N GLN A 334 -24.02 -10.79 -27.51
CA GLN A 334 -24.08 -12.12 -28.09
C GLN A 334 -25.09 -12.93 -27.27
N SER A 335 -26.13 -13.44 -27.92
CA SER A 335 -26.97 -14.49 -27.32
C SER A 335 -26.05 -15.66 -27.00
N GLY A 336 -26.04 -16.10 -25.74
CA GLY A 336 -25.28 -17.26 -25.26
C GLY A 336 -25.74 -18.60 -25.84
N GLY A 337 -26.01 -18.65 -27.14
CA GLY A 337 -26.29 -19.84 -27.94
C GLY A 337 -25.21 -20.20 -28.95
N ASP A 338 -24.27 -19.29 -29.29
CA ASP A 338 -23.34 -19.53 -30.42
C ASP A 338 -21.90 -19.91 -30.01
N ASP A 339 -21.56 -20.01 -28.73
CA ASP A 339 -20.21 -20.40 -28.28
C ASP A 339 -20.21 -21.61 -27.33
N CYS A 340 -20.88 -22.68 -27.73
CA CYS A 340 -20.39 -24.01 -27.35
C CYS A 340 -19.52 -24.52 -28.50
N THR A 341 -18.19 -24.46 -28.30
CA THR A 341 -17.20 -24.94 -29.28
C THR A 341 -17.59 -26.35 -29.76
N GLY A 342 -18.15 -26.45 -30.97
CA GLY A 342 -18.69 -27.71 -31.50
C GLY A 342 -20.12 -27.63 -32.05
N ASP A 343 -20.87 -26.57 -31.77
CA ASP A 343 -22.12 -26.26 -32.49
C ASP A 343 -21.76 -25.68 -33.86
N VAL A 344 -21.80 -26.53 -34.88
CA VAL A 344 -21.39 -26.14 -36.24
C VAL A 344 -22.58 -25.79 -37.12
N ASN A 345 -23.81 -25.97 -36.61
CA ASN A 345 -25.03 -25.69 -37.34
C ASN A 345 -25.78 -24.45 -36.83
N GLY A 346 -25.34 -23.87 -35.71
CA GLY A 346 -25.89 -22.66 -35.09
C GLY A 346 -27.26 -22.87 -34.45
N ASP A 347 -27.56 -24.08 -33.97
CA ASP A 347 -28.86 -24.44 -33.37
C ASP A 347 -28.90 -24.32 -31.83
N GLY A 348 -27.79 -23.95 -31.22
CA GLY A 348 -27.62 -23.76 -29.79
C GLY A 348 -27.31 -25.03 -29.00
N ALA A 349 -26.99 -26.16 -29.64
CA ALA A 349 -26.73 -27.42 -28.94
C ALA A 349 -25.65 -28.30 -29.60
N VAL A 350 -24.50 -28.53 -28.94
CA VAL A 350 -23.52 -29.54 -29.41
C VAL A 350 -24.04 -30.97 -29.30
N ASN A 351 -24.52 -31.53 -30.39
CA ASN A 351 -25.11 -32.87 -30.45
C ASN A 351 -24.75 -33.63 -31.74
N VAL A 352 -25.43 -34.74 -32.02
CA VAL A 352 -25.12 -35.57 -33.19
C VAL A 352 -25.38 -34.83 -34.51
N VAL A 353 -26.28 -33.86 -34.51
CA VAL A 353 -26.63 -33.07 -35.69
C VAL A 353 -25.43 -32.22 -36.13
N ASP A 354 -24.65 -31.69 -35.19
CA ASP A 354 -23.41 -30.96 -35.48
C ASP A 354 -22.35 -31.84 -36.13
N LEU A 355 -22.15 -33.03 -35.58
CA LEU A 355 -21.19 -33.98 -36.14
C LEU A 355 -21.62 -34.39 -37.56
N LEU A 356 -22.93 -34.53 -37.80
CA LEU A 356 -23.46 -34.82 -39.13
C LEU A 356 -23.28 -33.63 -40.09
N ALA A 357 -23.47 -32.39 -39.63
CA ALA A 357 -23.24 -31.18 -40.44
C ALA A 357 -21.76 -31.05 -40.85
N LEU A 358 -20.83 -31.36 -39.95
CA LEU A 358 -19.39 -31.45 -40.23
C LEU A 358 -19.08 -32.52 -41.29
N ILE A 359 -19.62 -33.73 -41.12
CA ILE A 359 -19.40 -34.84 -42.05
C ILE A 359 -20.05 -34.59 -43.43
N GLN A 360 -21.22 -33.95 -43.47
CA GLN A 360 -21.91 -33.62 -44.74
C GLN A 360 -21.08 -32.70 -45.62
N ASN A 361 -20.29 -31.80 -45.02
CA ASN A 361 -19.39 -30.91 -45.72
C ASN A 361 -17.97 -31.48 -45.90
N TRP A 362 -17.73 -32.73 -45.47
CA TRP A 362 -16.44 -33.38 -45.57
C TRP A 362 -16.28 -34.07 -46.94
N GLY A 363 -15.49 -33.47 -47.80
CA GLY A 363 -15.25 -33.94 -49.16
C GLY A 363 -14.05 -33.25 -49.79
N THR A 364 -13.77 -33.54 -51.06
CA THR A 364 -12.62 -32.93 -51.76
C THR A 364 -12.83 -31.43 -51.93
N CYS A 365 -11.92 -30.63 -51.38
CA CYS A 365 -11.83 -29.20 -51.64
C CYS A 365 -11.60 -28.97 -53.16
N PRO A 366 -12.31 -28.05 -53.82
CA PRO A 366 -12.11 -27.73 -55.24
C PRO A 366 -10.68 -27.33 -55.61
#